data_AF-A0A2G5UAC8-F1
#
_entry.id   AF-A0A2G5UAC8-F1
#
_cell.length_a   1.000
_cell.length_b   1.000
_cell.length_c   1.000
_cell.angle_alpha   90.00
_cell.angle_beta   90.00
_cell.angle_gamma   90.00
#
_symmetry.space_group_name_H-M   'P 1'
#
loop_
_entity.id
_entity.type
_entity.pdbx_description
1 polymer ?
#
loop_
_entity_poly.entity_id
_entity_poly.type
_entity_poly.pdbx_seq_one_letter_code
_entity_poly.pdbx_strand_id
1 'polypeptide(L)'
;MISLFIIFILIFQFSPSFSNSDDSVENQQLQSQFHFTGYFTCKWTEESVVQDFWLMEWDTITPDDKIHQVVELFRDNYPYSYELYAEENGDGLWDNYYELYYKNTHNCTVSRKTVTQNFMLPEYSVHVS
;
A
#
# COMPACT_ATOMS: atom_id res chain seq x y z
N MET A 1 12.34 45.49 -17.93
CA MET A 1 12.37 44.08 -17.47
C MET A 1 11.09 43.84 -16.69
N ILE A 2 10.12 43.20 -17.32
CA ILE A 2 8.81 42.93 -16.72
C ILE A 2 8.94 41.59 -16.00
N SER A 3 8.86 41.62 -14.67
CA SER A 3 8.87 40.43 -13.83
C SER A 3 7.52 39.73 -13.98
N LEU A 4 7.49 38.57 -14.66
CA LEU A 4 6.34 37.69 -14.67
C LEU A 4 6.30 36.92 -13.35
N PHE A 5 5.40 37.32 -12.45
CA PHE A 5 4.97 36.47 -11.34
C PHE A 5 4.02 35.41 -11.91
N ILE A 6 4.50 34.17 -12.01
CA ILE A 6 3.63 33.02 -12.24
C ILE A 6 2.97 32.68 -10.90
N ILE A 7 1.72 33.08 -10.74
CA ILE A 7 0.87 32.67 -9.63
C ILE A 7 0.30 31.30 -10.00
N PHE A 8 0.80 30.23 -9.39
CA PHE A 8 0.13 28.92 -9.41
C PHE A 8 -1.08 28.98 -8.47
N ILE A 9 -2.28 29.17 -9.02
CA ILE A 9 -3.52 29.02 -8.28
C ILE A 9 -3.90 27.53 -8.36
N LEU A 10 -3.62 26.77 -7.30
CA LEU A 10 -4.21 25.45 -7.08
C LEU A 10 -5.65 25.65 -6.62
N ILE A 11 -6.60 25.56 -7.57
CA ILE A 11 -8.03 25.57 -7.25
C ILE A 11 -8.40 24.16 -6.79
N PHE A 12 -8.39 23.93 -5.47
CA PHE A 12 -9.09 22.78 -4.89
C PHE A 12 -10.60 23.07 -4.91
N GLN A 13 -11.32 22.46 -5.85
CA GLN A 13 -12.78 22.46 -5.85
C GLN A 13 -13.26 21.35 -4.88
N PHE A 14 -13.49 21.70 -3.61
CA PHE A 14 -14.31 20.87 -2.74
C PHE A 14 -15.77 21.25 -2.97
N SER A 15 -16.56 20.31 -3.49
CA SER A 15 -18.03 20.40 -3.47
C SER A 15 -18.53 19.61 -2.26
N PRO A 16 -19.03 20.24 -1.18
CA PRO A 16 -19.74 19.50 -0.15
C PRO A 16 -21.17 19.27 -0.64
N SER A 17 -21.45 18.07 -1.13
CA SER A 17 -22.81 17.63 -1.37
C SER A 17 -23.39 17.12 -0.05
N PHE A 18 -24.00 18.01 0.75
CA PHE A 18 -24.77 17.60 1.92
C PHE A 18 -26.12 17.01 1.46
N SER A 19 -26.25 15.68 1.57
CA SER A 19 -27.51 14.95 1.49
C SER A 19 -27.95 14.58 2.89
N ASN A 20 -29.01 15.21 3.38
CA ASN A 20 -29.72 14.81 4.59
C ASN A 20 -30.57 13.56 4.27
N SER A 21 -30.22 12.41 4.84
CA SER A 21 -31.09 11.24 4.88
C SER A 21 -30.73 10.33 6.05
N ASP A 22 -31.66 10.29 7.00
CA ASP A 22 -31.96 9.26 8.02
C ASP A 22 -30.82 8.55 8.76
N ASP A 23 -30.84 8.72 10.09
CA ASP A 23 -30.10 7.94 11.08
C ASP A 23 -30.48 6.45 10.99
N SER A 24 -29.76 5.70 10.16
CA SER A 24 -29.32 4.36 10.52
C SER A 24 -27.86 4.45 10.92
N VAL A 25 -27.54 4.17 12.19
CA VAL A 25 -26.17 3.94 12.66
C VAL A 25 -25.69 2.64 12.03
N GLU A 26 -25.41 2.68 10.74
CA GLU A 26 -24.63 1.71 10.01
C GLU A 26 -23.19 2.05 10.37
N ASN A 27 -22.49 1.13 11.06
CA ASN A 27 -21.05 1.21 11.28
C ASN A 27 -20.39 1.51 9.93
N GLN A 28 -20.03 2.78 9.70
CA GLN A 28 -19.14 3.13 8.60
C GLN A 28 -17.79 2.50 8.96
N GLN A 29 -17.60 1.24 8.56
CA GLN A 29 -16.28 0.62 8.57
C GLN A 29 -15.39 1.53 7.75
N LEU A 30 -14.36 2.08 8.39
CA LEU A 30 -13.40 2.97 7.76
C LEU A 30 -12.58 2.14 6.77
N GLN A 31 -13.03 2.11 5.51
CA GLN A 31 -12.30 1.44 4.45
C GLN A 31 -11.08 2.27 4.09
N SER A 32 -9.90 1.74 4.37
CA SER A 32 -8.64 2.38 4.03
C SER A 32 -8.11 1.81 2.73
N GLN A 33 -7.66 2.70 1.85
CA GLN A 33 -7.08 2.33 0.56
C GLN A 33 -5.60 2.65 0.56
N PHE A 34 -4.81 1.67 0.16
CA PHE A 34 -3.36 1.78 0.04
C PHE A 34 -2.95 1.64 -1.42
N HIS A 35 -2.04 2.51 -1.83
CA HIS A 35 -1.41 2.43 -3.14
C HIS A 35 0.11 2.50 -2.98
N PHE A 36 0.78 1.39 -3.30
CA PHE A 36 2.23 1.29 -3.23
C PHE A 36 2.83 1.03 -4.61
N THR A 37 3.85 1.81 -4.95
CA THR A 37 4.66 1.59 -6.14
C THR A 37 6.11 1.42 -5.75
N GLY A 38 6.83 0.55 -6.44
CA GLY A 38 8.25 0.38 -6.16
C GLY A 38 8.97 -0.45 -7.21
N TYR A 39 10.21 -0.81 -6.88
CA TYR A 39 11.10 -1.56 -7.75
C TYR A 39 11.76 -2.71 -7.00
N PHE A 40 11.94 -3.84 -7.69
CA PHE A 40 12.76 -4.95 -7.24
C PHE A 40 14.12 -4.90 -7.93
N THR A 41 15.17 -4.81 -7.12
CA THR A 41 16.56 -4.89 -7.57
C THR A 41 17.26 -6.05 -6.90
N CYS A 42 18.19 -6.70 -7.60
CA CYS A 42 19.03 -7.73 -7.00
C CYS A 42 20.51 -7.46 -7.28
N LYS A 43 21.33 -7.38 -6.24
CA LYS A 43 22.78 -7.13 -6.40
C LYS A 43 23.55 -8.24 -7.14
N TRP A 44 22.95 -9.42 -7.31
CA TRP A 44 23.59 -10.59 -7.90
C TRP A 44 23.19 -10.86 -9.36
N THR A 45 22.10 -10.25 -9.84
CA THR A 45 21.55 -10.49 -11.18
C THR A 45 20.52 -9.42 -11.55
N GLU A 46 20.40 -9.15 -12.85
CA GLU A 46 19.33 -8.30 -13.40
C GLU A 46 18.10 -9.12 -13.83
N GLU A 47 18.13 -10.45 -13.75
CA GLU A 47 16.99 -11.32 -14.05
C GLU A 47 15.88 -11.22 -12.99
N SER A 48 14.62 -11.50 -13.38
CA SER A 48 13.50 -11.51 -12.43
C SER A 48 13.72 -12.54 -11.32
N VAL A 49 13.72 -12.06 -10.07
CA VAL A 49 13.98 -12.86 -8.87
C VAL A 49 12.75 -13.10 -8.00
N VAL A 50 11.72 -12.28 -8.15
CA VAL A 50 10.50 -12.31 -7.32
C VAL A 50 9.58 -13.41 -7.82
N GLN A 51 9.29 -14.35 -6.93
CA GLN A 51 8.40 -15.48 -7.15
C GLN A 51 7.01 -15.18 -6.60
N ASP A 52 6.94 -14.51 -5.45
CA ASP A 52 5.68 -14.16 -4.79
C ASP A 52 5.80 -12.85 -4.00
N PHE A 53 4.75 -12.04 -3.97
CA PHE A 53 4.74 -10.73 -3.32
C PHE A 53 3.35 -10.37 -2.79
N TRP A 54 3.27 -10.18 -1.47
CA TRP A 54 2.03 -9.83 -0.77
C TRP A 54 2.24 -8.63 0.15
N LEU A 55 1.25 -7.76 0.23
CA LEU A 55 1.01 -6.90 1.37
C LEU A 55 0.18 -7.68 2.39
N MET A 56 0.61 -7.62 3.64
CA MET A 56 0.02 -8.32 4.76
C MET A 56 -0.23 -7.31 5.88
N GLU A 57 -1.27 -7.57 6.66
CA GLU A 57 -1.49 -6.91 7.94
C GLU A 57 -0.94 -7.80 9.06
N TRP A 58 -0.22 -7.19 9.99
CA TRP A 58 0.15 -7.85 11.22
C TRP A 58 -0.93 -7.55 12.26
N ASP A 59 -1.73 -8.55 12.64
CA ASP A 59 -2.62 -8.44 13.80
C ASP A 59 -2.04 -9.26 14.97
N THR A 60 -2.10 -8.67 16.16
CA THR A 60 -1.68 -9.27 17.43
C THR A 60 -2.51 -10.50 17.80
N ILE A 61 -3.79 -10.57 17.39
CA ILE A 61 -4.72 -11.63 17.77
C ILE A 61 -4.83 -12.70 16.68
N THR A 62 -4.97 -12.29 15.43
CA THR A 62 -4.99 -13.17 14.26
C THR A 62 -3.77 -12.91 13.37
N PRO A 63 -2.62 -13.55 13.67
CA PRO A 63 -1.42 -13.27 12.90
C PRO A 63 -1.59 -13.66 11.43
N ASP A 64 -1.23 -12.72 10.55
CA ASP A 64 -1.11 -12.82 9.09
C ASP A 64 -2.42 -12.77 8.29
N ASP A 65 -3.22 -11.74 8.50
CA ASP A 65 -4.35 -11.45 7.63
C ASP A 65 -3.88 -10.88 6.29
N LYS A 66 -4.23 -11.61 5.23
CA LYS A 66 -3.98 -11.18 3.86
C LYS A 66 -5.02 -10.14 3.50
N ILE A 67 -4.55 -8.91 3.32
CA ILE A 67 -5.35 -7.78 2.88
C ILE A 67 -5.93 -8.03 1.49
N HIS A 68 -7.12 -7.49 1.21
CA HIS A 68 -7.64 -7.50 -0.14
C HIS A 68 -6.74 -6.65 -1.04
N GLN A 69 -6.12 -7.27 -2.06
CA GLN A 69 -5.15 -6.58 -2.89
C GLN A 69 -5.13 -7.04 -4.35
N VAL A 70 -4.69 -6.11 -5.20
CA VAL A 70 -4.32 -6.33 -6.60
C VAL A 70 -2.86 -5.93 -6.76
N VAL A 71 -2.07 -6.83 -7.35
CA VAL A 71 -0.64 -6.59 -7.59
C VAL A 71 -0.36 -6.74 -9.08
N GLU A 72 0.18 -5.69 -9.68
CA GLU A 72 0.72 -5.71 -11.03
C GLU A 72 2.24 -5.74 -10.98
N LEU A 73 2.85 -6.69 -11.70
CA LEU A 73 4.30 -6.87 -11.76
C LEU A 73 4.79 -6.63 -13.18
N PHE A 74 5.59 -5.57 -13.36
CA PHE A 74 6.13 -5.18 -14.65
C PHE A 74 7.56 -5.74 -14.79
N ARG A 75 7.67 -6.86 -15.50
CA ARG A 75 8.91 -7.65 -15.61
C ARG A 75 9.66 -7.50 -16.93
N ASP A 76 9.27 -6.55 -17.78
CA ASP A 76 9.82 -6.41 -19.14
C ASP A 76 11.17 -5.68 -19.16
N ASN A 77 11.39 -4.77 -18.22
CA ASN A 77 12.61 -3.97 -18.15
C ASN A 77 13.15 -3.93 -16.72
N TYR A 78 14.47 -4.07 -16.57
CA TYR A 78 15.13 -3.88 -15.28
C TYR A 78 15.37 -2.38 -15.01
N PRO A 79 15.12 -1.87 -13.78
CA PRO A 79 14.62 -2.59 -12.60
C PRO A 79 13.12 -2.92 -12.72
N TYR A 80 12.75 -4.12 -12.28
CA TYR A 80 11.35 -4.58 -12.36
C TYR A 80 10.49 -3.80 -11.39
N SER A 81 9.43 -3.17 -11.88
CA SER A 81 8.53 -2.38 -11.03
C SER A 81 7.30 -3.18 -10.60
N TYR A 82 6.66 -2.70 -9.55
CA TYR A 82 5.34 -3.16 -9.13
C TYR A 82 4.43 -1.98 -8.84
N GLU A 83 3.14 -2.25 -8.99
CA GLU A 83 2.05 -1.40 -8.53
C GLU A 83 1.09 -2.27 -7.72
N LEU A 84 0.77 -1.85 -6.50
CA LEU A 84 -0.05 -2.60 -5.56
C LEU A 84 -1.16 -1.68 -5.04
N TYR A 85 -2.40 -2.12 -5.27
CA TYR A 85 -3.60 -1.52 -4.70
C TYR A 85 -4.15 -2.46 -3.65
N ALA A 86 -4.45 -1.95 -2.46
CA ALA A 86 -5.01 -2.73 -1.38
C ALA A 86 -6.12 -1.97 -0.66
N GLU A 87 -7.07 -2.72 -0.13
CA GLU A 87 -8.20 -2.20 0.64
C GLU A 87 -8.34 -3.02 1.92
N GLU A 88 -8.47 -2.34 3.05
CA GLU A 88 -8.70 -2.97 4.36
C GLU A 88 -9.83 -2.27 5.12
N ASN A 89 -10.61 -3.06 5.87
CA ASN A 89 -11.83 -2.60 6.53
C ASN A 89 -11.62 -2.37 8.03
N GLY A 90 -10.70 -1.46 8.36
CA GLY A 90 -10.43 -1.04 9.74
C GLY A 90 -9.72 -2.11 10.56
N ASP A 91 -8.80 -1.68 11.43
CA ASP A 91 -7.98 -2.57 12.26
C ASP A 91 -8.65 -2.85 13.62
N GLY A 92 -9.90 -3.32 13.57
CA GLY A 92 -10.70 -3.58 14.77
C GLY A 92 -11.08 -2.33 15.59
N LEU A 93 -11.76 -2.53 16.72
CA LEU A 93 -12.31 -1.43 17.54
C LEU A 93 -11.29 -0.71 18.42
N TRP A 94 -10.06 -1.23 18.52
CA TRP A 94 -9.07 -0.79 19.51
C TRP A 94 -7.72 -0.45 18.91
N ASP A 95 -7.47 -0.78 17.63
CA ASP A 95 -6.26 -0.34 16.95
C ASP A 95 -6.48 1.00 16.26
N ASN A 96 -5.43 1.81 16.26
CA ASN A 96 -5.40 3.12 15.62
C ASN A 96 -4.40 3.16 14.47
N TYR A 97 -3.66 2.08 14.21
CA TYR A 97 -2.61 2.05 13.20
C TYR A 97 -2.59 0.73 12.45
N TYR A 98 -2.54 0.79 11.12
CA TYR A 98 -2.26 -0.38 10.30
C TYR A 98 -0.78 -0.77 10.40
N GLU A 99 -0.55 -2.02 10.77
CA GLU A 99 0.77 -2.63 10.93
C GLU A 99 1.12 -3.46 9.69
N LEU A 100 1.37 -2.73 8.60
CA LEU A 100 1.58 -3.34 7.29
C LEU A 100 2.98 -3.88 7.10
N TYR A 101 3.10 -4.99 6.37
CA TYR A 101 4.39 -5.51 5.92
C TYR A 101 4.32 -6.18 4.56
N TYR A 102 5.45 -6.15 3.84
CA TYR A 102 5.60 -6.94 2.62
C TYR A 102 6.12 -8.33 2.92
N LYS A 103 5.44 -9.37 2.44
CA LYS A 103 5.93 -10.74 2.39
C LYS A 103 6.41 -11.05 0.98
N ASN A 104 7.73 -11.14 0.80
CA ASN A 104 8.36 -11.34 -0.50
C ASN A 104 9.10 -12.67 -0.54
N THR A 105 8.69 -13.56 -1.45
CA THR A 105 9.42 -14.79 -1.78
C THR A 105 10.23 -14.58 -3.05
N HIS A 106 11.55 -14.70 -2.95
CA HIS A 106 12.47 -14.43 -4.05
C HIS A 106 13.71 -15.33 -4.02
N ASN A 107 14.46 -15.37 -5.12
CA ASN A 107 15.73 -16.09 -5.22
C ASN A 107 16.96 -15.15 -5.38
N CYS A 108 16.84 -13.88 -5.00
CA CYS A 108 17.97 -12.95 -4.91
C CYS A 108 18.95 -13.33 -3.78
N THR A 109 19.71 -14.40 -3.98
CA THR A 109 20.78 -14.85 -3.10
C THR A 109 21.98 -15.26 -3.94
N VAL A 110 23.18 -15.33 -3.33
CA VAL A 110 24.42 -15.70 -4.04
C VAL A 110 24.28 -17.03 -4.80
N SER A 111 23.55 -17.99 -4.21
CA SER A 111 23.36 -19.34 -4.75
C SER A 111 21.98 -19.56 -5.42
N ARG A 112 21.20 -18.49 -5.67
CA ARG A 112 19.85 -18.57 -6.24
C ARG A 112 18.87 -19.44 -5.43
N LYS A 113 19.15 -19.62 -4.13
CA LYS A 113 18.22 -20.25 -3.19
C LYS A 113 17.01 -19.33 -2.99
N THR A 114 15.80 -19.91 -3.05
CA THR A 114 14.56 -19.23 -2.66
C THR A 114 14.53 -18.97 -1.16
N VAL A 115 14.16 -17.75 -0.80
CA VAL A 115 13.95 -17.29 0.58
C VAL A 115 12.68 -16.46 0.63
N THR A 116 12.06 -16.41 1.81
CA THR A 116 10.95 -15.48 2.10
C THR A 116 11.44 -14.46 3.11
N GLN A 117 11.18 -13.19 2.85
CA GLN A 117 11.54 -12.08 3.72
C GLN A 117 10.31 -11.21 3.99
N ASN A 118 10.18 -10.80 5.24
CA ASN A 118 9.15 -9.86 5.66
C ASN A 118 9.80 -8.47 5.84
N PHE A 119 9.22 -7.43 5.26
CA PHE A 119 9.66 -6.06 5.38
C PHE A 119 8.56 -5.22 6.01
N MET A 120 8.74 -4.84 7.28
CA MET A 120 7.80 -3.97 7.98
C MET A 120 7.77 -2.59 7.33
N LEU A 121 6.58 -2.08 7.10
CA LEU A 121 6.34 -0.70 6.69
C LEU A 121 6.21 0.19 7.94
N PRO A 122 6.29 1.52 7.79
CA PRO A 122 5.86 2.42 8.85
C PRO A 122 4.40 2.17 9.23
N GLU A 123 4.06 2.44 10.48
CA GLU A 123 2.66 2.45 10.95
C GLU A 123 1.86 3.55 10.22
N TYR A 124 0.64 3.22 9.79
CA TYR A 124 -0.27 4.16 9.11
C TYR A 124 -1.53 4.37 9.95
N SER A 125 -1.85 5.61 10.32
CA SER A 125 -3.04 5.87 11.15
C SER A 125 -4.33 5.48 10.44
N VAL A 126 -5.23 4.80 11.15
CA VAL A 126 -6.63 4.63 10.74
C VAL A 126 -7.27 6.02 10.82
N HIS A 127 -7.47 6.68 9.68
CA HIS A 127 -8.07 8.03 9.65
C HIS A 127 -9.53 7.98 10.13
N VAL A 128 -9.75 8.23 11.42
CA VAL A 128 -11.04 8.68 11.96
C VAL A 128 -11.17 10.17 11.65
N SER A 129 -11.88 10.50 10.56
CA SER A 129 -12.33 11.88 10.29
C SER A 129 -13.56 12.21 11.12
#